data_AF-A0AA89BKQ8-F1
#
_entry.id   AF-A0AA89BKQ8-F1
#
_cell.length_a   1.000
_cell.length_b   1.000
_cell.length_c   1.000
_cell.angle_alpha   90.00
_cell.angle_beta   90.00
_cell.angle_gamma   90.00
#
_symmetry.space_group_name_H-M   'P 1'
#
loop_
_entity.id
_entity.type
_entity.pdbx_description
1 polymer ?
#
loop_
_entity_poly.entity_id
_entity_poly.type
_entity_poly.pdbx_seq_one_letter_code
_entity_poly.pdbx_strand_id
1 'polypeptide(L)'
;MPICEKSKLLDDARRGAPEMIEKFKERQRLLFEKKLEILRSKQEKKALMDAKQYTQKVRLTAKLQDVGGVWTCPGDIEHFKTSQGRVTLKEAIITQLQFRKTVLGSKGPREKFQQSLKGNPYSLSQLEQNLLDIIEINKENESLENADNSNSLSYFSEEQVQENIKEAKLKLSQKLREGRNKILINQQSSRLPELVERPETLVGKTIIHKFKEVGSNEITWYTGEVLSIHKANGRLTKYNVRYEDEELNRFPLLTDMEKGDLIIKD
;
A
#
# COMPACT_ATOMS: atom_id res chain seq x y z
N MET A 1 57.01 -15.67 -18.57
CA MET A 1 56.99 -15.90 -17.10
C MET A 1 55.73 -15.31 -16.46
N PRO A 2 54.55 -15.98 -16.49
CA PRO A 2 53.32 -15.47 -15.83
C PRO A 2 52.77 -16.35 -14.69
N ILE A 3 53.37 -17.52 -14.42
CA ILE A 3 52.83 -18.51 -13.47
C ILE A 3 53.12 -18.12 -12.01
N CYS A 4 54.22 -17.41 -11.76
CA CYS A 4 54.65 -17.06 -10.40
C CYS A 4 53.81 -15.93 -9.77
N GLU A 5 53.40 -14.94 -10.56
CA GLU A 5 52.53 -13.85 -10.08
C GLU A 5 51.12 -14.33 -9.76
N LYS A 6 50.58 -15.22 -10.60
CA LYS A 6 49.28 -15.86 -10.35
C LYS A 6 49.27 -16.64 -9.04
N SER A 7 50.33 -17.38 -8.73
CA SER A 7 50.44 -18.13 -7.47
C SER A 7 50.47 -17.19 -6.26
N LYS A 8 51.26 -16.11 -6.32
CA LYS A 8 51.34 -15.12 -5.24
C LYS A 8 49.99 -14.47 -4.96
N LEU A 9 49.26 -14.06 -6.01
CA LEU A 9 47.92 -13.49 -5.87
C LEU A 9 46.91 -14.46 -5.24
N LEU A 10 46.98 -15.75 -5.58
CA LEU A 10 46.11 -16.77 -4.99
C LEU A 10 46.43 -17.02 -3.51
N ASP A 11 47.70 -17.01 -3.13
CA ASP A 11 48.11 -17.19 -1.73
C ASP A 11 47.80 -15.94 -0.89
N ASP A 12 47.91 -14.74 -1.46
CA ASP A 12 47.44 -13.50 -0.83
C ASP A 12 45.92 -13.51 -0.61
N ALA A 13 45.15 -13.96 -1.61
CA ALA A 13 43.71 -14.12 -1.49
C ALA A 13 43.32 -15.16 -0.42
N ARG A 14 44.05 -16.28 -0.34
CA ARG A 14 43.84 -17.30 0.70
C ARG A 14 44.16 -16.78 2.10
N ARG A 15 45.18 -15.94 2.24
CA ARG A 15 45.53 -15.30 3.53
C ARG A 15 44.49 -14.28 3.97
N GLY A 16 43.91 -13.52 3.04
CA GLY A 16 42.85 -12.54 3.35
C GLY A 16 41.44 -13.13 3.50
N ALA A 17 41.19 -14.34 3.00
CA ALA A 17 39.86 -14.97 3.02
C ALA A 17 39.26 -15.16 4.44
N PRO A 18 40.01 -15.62 5.46
CA PRO A 18 39.46 -15.79 6.81
C PRO A 18 38.96 -14.47 7.42
N GLU A 19 39.71 -13.38 7.24
CA GLU A 19 39.33 -12.05 7.74
C GLU A 19 38.04 -11.55 7.05
N MET A 20 37.94 -11.75 5.73
CA MET A 20 36.75 -11.39 4.97
C MET A 20 35.52 -12.22 5.38
N ILE A 21 35.70 -13.51 5.66
CA ILE A 21 34.65 -14.40 6.16
C ILE A 21 34.17 -13.94 7.54
N GLU A 22 35.08 -13.60 8.45
CA GLU A 22 34.72 -13.09 9.78
C GLU A 22 33.98 -11.75 9.70
N LYS A 23 34.48 -10.79 8.91
CA LYS A 23 33.78 -9.52 8.64
C LYS A 23 32.38 -9.74 8.07
N PHE A 24 32.23 -10.74 7.19
CA PHE A 24 30.92 -11.08 6.63
C PHE A 24 29.97 -11.67 7.68
N LYS A 25 30.43 -12.62 8.51
CA LYS A 25 29.64 -13.18 9.61
C LYS A 25 29.22 -12.11 10.61
N GLU A 26 30.16 -11.23 10.99
CA GLU A 26 29.88 -10.12 11.90
C GLU A 26 28.82 -9.19 11.32
N ARG A 27 28.94 -8.84 10.03
CA ARG A 27 27.91 -8.04 9.34
C ARG A 27 26.55 -8.75 9.33
N GLN A 28 26.50 -10.07 9.10
CA GLN A 28 25.25 -10.82 9.16
C GLN A 28 24.62 -10.78 10.56
N ARG A 29 25.43 -10.97 11.61
CA ARG A 29 24.96 -10.87 13.00
C ARG A 29 24.39 -9.48 13.29
N LEU A 30 25.11 -8.42 12.93
CA LEU A 30 24.65 -7.03 13.11
C LEU A 30 23.34 -6.74 12.35
N LEU A 31 23.21 -7.25 11.13
CA LEU A 31 21.98 -7.11 10.34
C LEU A 31 20.81 -7.86 10.99
N PHE A 32 21.07 -9.04 11.56
CA PHE A 32 20.06 -9.83 12.26
C PHE A 32 19.60 -9.12 13.55
N GLU A 33 20.55 -8.66 14.38
CA GLU A 33 20.26 -7.90 15.60
C GLU A 33 19.46 -6.63 15.30
N LYS A 34 19.86 -5.87 14.27
CA LYS A 34 19.13 -4.67 13.84
C LYS A 34 17.70 -5.01 13.40
N LYS A 35 17.48 -6.11 12.68
CA LYS A 35 16.13 -6.56 12.31
C LYS A 35 15.31 -6.94 13.54
N LEU A 36 15.91 -7.66 14.48
CA LEU A 36 15.25 -8.07 15.72
C LEU A 36 14.83 -6.85 16.54
N GLU A 37 15.69 -5.85 16.65
CA GLU A 37 15.40 -4.60 17.36
C GLU A 37 14.24 -3.82 16.71
N ILE A 38 14.24 -3.73 15.37
CA ILE A 38 13.12 -3.11 14.64
C ILE A 38 11.81 -3.85 14.90
N LEU A 39 11.83 -5.18 14.96
CA LEU A 39 10.63 -5.98 15.26
C LEU A 39 10.14 -5.75 16.68
N ARG A 40 11.05 -5.74 17.67
CA ARG A 40 10.72 -5.42 19.07
C ARG A 40 10.10 -4.04 19.20
N SER A 41 10.74 -3.02 18.65
CA SER A 41 10.21 -1.65 18.67
C SER A 41 8.83 -1.54 18.01
N LYS A 42 8.59 -2.28 16.91
CA LYS A 42 7.25 -2.35 16.27
C LYS A 42 6.22 -3.00 17.20
N GLN A 43 6.59 -4.08 17.87
CA GLN A 43 5.72 -4.80 18.80
C GLN A 43 5.37 -3.94 20.02
N GLU A 44 6.36 -3.26 20.61
CA GLU A 44 6.16 -2.33 21.73
C GLU A 44 5.27 -1.15 21.34
N LYS A 45 5.51 -0.53 20.18
CA LYS A 45 4.65 0.54 19.67
C LYS A 45 3.22 0.08 19.48
N LYS A 46 3.01 -1.13 18.96
CA LYS A 46 1.67 -1.72 18.82
C LYS A 46 1.02 -1.94 20.19
N ALA A 47 1.72 -2.59 21.13
CA ALA A 47 1.21 -2.83 22.47
C ALA A 47 0.85 -1.52 23.20
N LEU A 48 1.67 -0.48 23.06
CA LEU A 48 1.40 0.84 23.62
C LEU A 48 0.16 1.49 22.98
N MET A 49 0.01 1.39 21.66
CA MET A 49 -1.18 1.89 20.96
C MET A 49 -2.45 1.14 21.41
N ASP A 50 -2.38 -0.18 21.52
CA ASP A 50 -3.50 -1.02 21.95
C ASP A 50 -3.88 -0.72 23.41
N ALA A 51 -2.91 -0.57 24.30
CA ALA A 51 -3.13 -0.17 25.70
C ALA A 51 -3.77 1.23 25.82
N LYS A 52 -3.33 2.19 24.99
CA LYS A 52 -3.94 3.53 24.92
C LYS A 52 -5.39 3.45 24.45
N GLN A 53 -5.67 2.70 23.40
CA GLN A 53 -7.03 2.49 22.90
C GLN A 53 -7.92 1.83 23.96
N TYR A 54 -7.43 0.79 24.63
CA TYR A 54 -8.14 0.11 25.70
C TYR A 54 -8.48 1.06 26.84
N THR A 55 -7.49 1.81 27.34
CA THR A 55 -7.69 2.81 28.41
C THR A 55 -8.69 3.88 28.00
N GLN A 56 -8.64 4.34 26.74
CA GLN A 56 -9.60 5.30 26.21
C GLN A 56 -11.02 4.72 26.19
N LYS A 57 -11.20 3.45 25.77
CA LYS A 57 -12.50 2.77 25.80
C LYS A 57 -13.04 2.67 27.22
N VAL A 58 -12.23 2.20 28.18
CA VAL A 58 -12.62 2.12 29.60
C VAL A 58 -13.07 3.47 30.14
N ARG A 59 -12.29 4.54 29.87
CA ARG A 59 -12.64 5.90 30.28
C ARG A 59 -13.96 6.39 29.68
N LEU A 60 -14.21 6.10 28.40
CA LEU A 60 -15.46 6.48 27.74
C LEU A 60 -16.65 5.71 28.31
N THR A 61 -16.49 4.41 28.58
CA THR A 61 -17.52 3.59 29.22
C THR A 61 -17.87 4.12 30.62
N ALA A 62 -16.86 4.51 31.41
CA ALA A 62 -17.10 5.11 32.72
C ALA A 62 -17.87 6.43 32.62
N LYS A 63 -17.47 7.33 31.71
CA LYS A 63 -18.19 8.60 31.49
C LYS A 63 -19.64 8.40 31.02
N LEU A 64 -19.89 7.34 30.28
CA LEU A 64 -21.24 7.03 29.80
C LEU A 64 -22.19 6.70 30.96
N GLN A 65 -21.67 6.13 32.05
CA GLN A 65 -22.44 5.86 33.26
C GLN A 65 -22.98 7.16 33.88
N ASP A 66 -22.20 8.25 33.85
CA ASP A 66 -22.62 9.57 34.33
C ASP A 66 -23.73 10.20 33.47
N VAL A 67 -23.84 9.77 32.22
CA VAL A 67 -24.82 10.27 31.23
C VAL A 67 -26.10 9.40 31.19
N GLY A 68 -26.16 8.33 31.99
CA GLY A 68 -27.32 7.44 32.06
C GLY A 68 -27.33 6.31 31.01
N GLY A 69 -26.18 5.98 30.42
CA GLY A 69 -26.04 4.85 29.47
C GLY A 69 -26.10 5.26 28.01
N VAL A 70 -26.18 4.26 27.10
CA VAL A 70 -26.18 4.48 25.64
C VAL A 70 -27.55 4.97 25.18
N TRP A 71 -27.60 6.07 24.42
CA TRP A 71 -28.83 6.54 23.81
C TRP A 71 -29.07 5.84 22.47
N THR A 72 -30.21 5.18 22.33
CA THR A 72 -30.58 4.34 21.18
C THR A 72 -31.72 4.94 20.37
N CYS A 73 -32.45 5.90 20.91
CA CYS A 73 -33.57 6.55 20.24
C CYS A 73 -33.61 8.05 20.55
N PRO A 74 -34.36 8.84 19.77
CA PRO A 74 -34.55 10.27 20.04
C PRO A 74 -35.18 10.54 21.41
N GLY A 75 -36.04 9.65 21.89
CA GLY A 75 -36.67 9.75 23.21
C GLY A 75 -35.66 9.77 24.36
N ASP A 76 -34.50 9.13 24.21
CA ASP A 76 -33.45 9.12 25.23
C ASP A 76 -32.84 10.52 25.41
N ILE A 77 -32.75 11.31 24.32
CA ILE A 77 -32.23 12.68 24.36
C ILE A 77 -33.23 13.60 25.08
N GLU A 78 -34.52 13.47 24.76
CA GLU A 78 -35.59 14.26 25.40
C GLU A 78 -35.77 13.90 26.87
N HIS A 79 -35.63 12.62 27.23
CA HIS A 79 -35.59 12.17 28.61
C HIS A 79 -34.40 12.79 29.36
N PHE A 80 -33.21 12.83 28.74
CA PHE A 80 -32.05 13.47 29.34
C PHE A 80 -32.23 14.98 29.52
N LYS A 81 -32.83 15.68 28.54
CA LYS A 81 -33.17 17.12 28.63
C LYS A 81 -34.08 17.42 29.82
N THR A 82 -35.03 16.52 30.08
CA THR A 82 -36.01 16.67 31.18
C THR A 82 -35.41 16.28 32.53
N SER A 83 -34.45 15.36 32.53
CA SER A 83 -33.73 14.98 33.75
C SER A 83 -32.72 16.05 34.17
N GLN A 84 -32.72 16.46 35.44
CA GLN A 84 -31.66 17.30 35.99
C GLN A 84 -30.39 16.46 36.18
N GLY A 85 -29.65 16.25 35.09
CA GLY A 85 -28.35 15.58 35.09
C GLY A 85 -27.24 16.42 35.71
N ARG A 86 -26.18 15.75 36.20
CA ARG A 86 -24.95 16.39 36.69
C ARG A 86 -24.04 16.91 35.56
N VAL A 87 -24.30 16.47 34.33
CA VAL A 87 -23.49 16.73 33.13
C VAL A 87 -24.30 17.59 32.16
N THR A 88 -23.66 18.55 31.49
CA THR A 88 -24.37 19.38 30.51
C THR A 88 -24.81 18.54 29.31
N LEU A 89 -25.95 18.88 28.70
CA LEU A 89 -26.47 18.18 27.52
C LEU A 89 -25.43 18.11 26.38
N LYS A 90 -24.66 19.19 26.18
CA LYS A 90 -23.59 19.24 25.18
C LYS A 90 -22.50 18.20 25.46
N GLU A 91 -22.03 18.10 26.70
CA GLU A 91 -21.02 17.11 27.10
C GLU A 91 -21.54 15.68 27.02
N ALA A 92 -22.82 15.48 27.37
CA ALA A 92 -23.49 14.19 27.22
C ALA A 92 -23.52 13.73 25.75
N ILE A 93 -23.98 14.58 24.83
CA ILE A 93 -24.00 14.28 23.39
C ILE A 93 -22.59 13.99 22.86
N ILE A 94 -21.61 14.80 23.25
CA ILE A 94 -20.21 14.59 22.86
C ILE A 94 -19.71 13.23 23.35
N THR A 95 -20.04 12.85 24.58
CA THR A 95 -19.65 11.56 25.16
C THR A 95 -20.31 10.41 24.39
N GLN A 96 -21.60 10.54 24.03
CA GLN A 96 -22.30 9.56 23.18
C GLN A 96 -21.64 9.39 21.81
N LEU A 97 -21.32 10.49 21.13
CA LEU A 97 -20.65 10.46 19.82
C LEU A 97 -19.27 9.79 19.91
N GLN A 98 -18.47 10.12 20.93
CA GLN A 98 -17.16 9.51 21.14
C GLN A 98 -17.25 8.03 21.50
N PHE A 99 -18.22 7.65 22.33
CA PHE A 99 -18.48 6.27 22.71
C PHE A 99 -18.90 5.43 21.50
N ARG A 100 -19.85 5.92 20.71
CA ARG A 100 -20.30 5.27 19.47
C ARG A 100 -19.15 5.06 18.48
N LYS A 101 -18.31 6.07 18.29
CA LYS A 101 -17.13 5.97 17.43
C LYS A 101 -16.08 4.97 17.94
N THR A 102 -15.74 5.07 19.21
CA THR A 102 -14.50 4.45 19.75
C THR A 102 -14.77 3.08 20.37
N VAL A 103 -15.91 2.91 21.02
CA VAL A 103 -16.28 1.69 21.74
C VAL A 103 -17.15 0.81 20.85
N LEU A 104 -18.25 1.35 20.31
CA LEU A 104 -19.19 0.59 19.47
C LEU A 104 -18.73 0.44 18.01
N GLY A 105 -17.79 1.27 17.54
CA GLY A 105 -17.33 1.22 16.15
C GLY A 105 -18.43 1.58 15.14
N SER A 106 -19.40 2.40 15.53
CA SER A 106 -20.53 2.81 14.69
C SER A 106 -20.05 3.40 13.35
N LYS A 107 -20.70 2.99 12.26
CA LYS A 107 -20.43 3.47 10.90
C LYS A 107 -21.07 4.83 10.66
N GLY A 108 -20.43 5.69 9.88
CA GLY A 108 -20.97 6.99 9.50
C GLY A 108 -19.89 7.98 9.00
N PRO A 109 -20.30 9.10 8.41
CA PRO A 109 -19.37 10.14 7.95
C PRO A 109 -18.50 10.65 9.10
N ARG A 110 -17.20 10.84 8.84
CA ARG A 110 -16.23 11.22 9.87
C ARG A 110 -16.57 12.55 10.51
N GLU A 111 -17.22 13.44 9.76
CA GLU A 111 -17.65 14.77 10.17
C GLU A 111 -18.70 14.70 11.29
N LYS A 112 -19.62 13.72 11.24
CA LYS A 112 -20.69 13.58 12.23
C LYS A 112 -20.19 13.17 13.62
N PHE A 113 -19.00 12.59 13.70
CA PHE A 113 -18.36 12.26 14.98
C PHE A 113 -17.44 13.37 15.53
N GLN A 114 -17.30 14.50 14.82
CA GLN A 114 -16.44 15.60 15.27
C GLN A 114 -17.22 16.59 16.14
N GLN A 115 -16.49 17.33 16.97
CA GLN A 115 -17.05 18.41 17.79
C GLN A 115 -17.03 19.77 17.09
N SER A 116 -16.31 19.85 15.95
CA SER A 116 -16.05 21.08 15.21
C SER A 116 -15.76 20.77 13.75
N LEU A 117 -16.09 21.69 12.86
CA LEU A 117 -15.71 21.64 11.45
C LEU A 117 -14.81 22.82 11.12
N LYS A 118 -13.60 22.55 10.59
CA LYS A 118 -12.63 23.59 10.19
C LYS A 118 -12.35 24.64 11.29
N GLY A 119 -12.31 24.20 12.56
CA GLY A 119 -12.07 25.07 13.71
C GLY A 119 -13.32 25.71 14.32
N ASN A 120 -14.48 25.62 13.67
CA ASN A 120 -15.74 26.13 14.22
C ASN A 120 -16.45 25.03 15.03
N PRO A 121 -16.72 25.24 16.33
CA PRO A 121 -17.42 24.26 17.15
C PRO A 121 -18.87 24.11 16.66
N TYR A 122 -19.37 22.88 16.64
CA TYR A 122 -20.76 22.63 16.29
C TYR A 122 -21.72 23.19 17.35
N SER A 123 -22.87 23.68 16.89
CA SER A 123 -23.96 24.06 17.78
C SER A 123 -24.57 22.83 18.44
N LEU A 124 -25.30 23.03 19.53
CA LEU A 124 -25.96 21.93 20.25
C LEU A 124 -26.95 21.18 19.34
N SER A 125 -27.78 21.91 18.59
CA SER A 125 -28.70 21.34 17.62
C SER A 125 -27.99 20.52 16.53
N GLN A 126 -26.81 20.97 16.06
CA GLN A 126 -26.02 20.21 15.09
C GLN A 126 -25.46 18.91 15.68
N LEU A 127 -24.99 18.94 16.93
CA LEU A 127 -24.50 17.74 17.62
C LEU A 127 -25.62 16.73 17.88
N GLU A 128 -26.83 17.20 18.23
CA GLU A 128 -28.03 16.35 18.37
C GLU A 128 -28.37 15.68 17.04
N GLN A 129 -28.45 16.44 15.96
CA GLN A 129 -28.75 15.90 14.63
C GLN A 129 -27.69 14.87 14.20
N ASN A 130 -26.41 15.18 14.39
CA ASN A 130 -25.32 14.26 14.07
C ASN A 130 -25.44 12.93 14.83
N LEU A 131 -25.83 12.97 16.11
CA LEU A 131 -26.02 11.78 16.92
C LEU A 131 -27.22 10.95 16.42
N LEU A 132 -28.33 11.60 16.12
CA LEU A 132 -29.52 10.94 15.57
C LEU A 132 -29.23 10.26 14.23
N ASP A 133 -28.56 10.98 13.32
CA ASP A 133 -28.17 10.44 12.03
C ASP A 133 -27.27 9.19 12.17
N ILE A 134 -26.31 9.21 13.13
CA ILE A 134 -25.46 8.05 13.40
C ILE A 134 -26.29 6.89 13.93
N ILE A 135 -27.25 7.13 14.82
CA ILE A 135 -28.14 6.09 15.34
C ILE A 135 -28.95 5.46 14.21
N GLU A 136 -29.52 6.26 13.32
CA GLU A 136 -30.33 5.82 12.19
C GLU A 136 -29.52 4.97 11.20
N ILE A 137 -28.36 5.47 10.75
CA ILE A 137 -27.46 4.74 9.85
C ILE A 137 -27.09 3.36 10.42
N ASN A 138 -26.83 3.26 11.72
CA ASN A 138 -26.43 1.98 12.31
C ASN A 138 -27.61 1.04 12.56
N LYS A 139 -28.84 1.53 12.75
CA LYS A 139 -30.05 0.68 12.82
C LYS A 139 -30.37 0.04 11.48
N GLU A 140 -30.25 0.81 10.39
CA GLU A 140 -30.42 0.30 9.03
C GLU A 140 -29.36 -0.76 8.71
N ASN A 141 -28.10 -0.51 9.09
CA ASN A 141 -27.01 -1.47 8.91
C ASN A 141 -27.16 -2.72 9.78
N GLU A 142 -27.59 -2.62 11.04
CA GLU A 142 -27.88 -3.80 11.88
C GLU A 142 -28.99 -4.66 11.26
N SER A 143 -29.98 -4.04 10.62
CA SER A 143 -31.07 -4.77 9.95
C SER A 143 -30.60 -5.51 8.69
N LEU A 144 -29.59 -4.98 7.99
CA LEU A 144 -28.95 -5.61 6.83
C LEU A 144 -27.89 -6.66 7.24
N GLU A 145 -27.11 -6.38 8.28
CA GLU A 145 -26.06 -7.27 8.77
C GLU A 145 -26.64 -8.48 9.51
N ASN A 146 -27.81 -8.41 10.13
CA ASN A 146 -28.45 -9.58 10.75
C ASN A 146 -28.95 -10.62 9.73
N ALA A 147 -28.98 -10.30 8.43
CA ALA A 147 -29.20 -11.30 7.38
C ALA A 147 -27.91 -12.05 6.97
N ASP A 148 -26.73 -11.43 7.19
CA ASP A 148 -25.43 -11.94 6.72
C ASP A 148 -24.43 -12.28 7.85
N ASN A 149 -24.67 -11.88 9.10
CA ASN A 149 -23.81 -12.17 10.25
C ASN A 149 -24.19 -13.49 10.94
N SER A 150 -24.12 -14.60 10.19
CA SER A 150 -23.53 -15.79 10.80
C SER A 150 -22.03 -15.52 10.89
N ASN A 151 -21.59 -14.95 12.00
CA ASN A 151 -20.17 -14.87 12.35
C ASN A 151 -19.67 -16.28 12.76
N SER A 152 -19.92 -17.24 11.87
CA SER A 152 -19.27 -18.53 11.86
C SER A 152 -17.86 -18.26 11.38
N LEU A 153 -16.88 -18.57 12.22
CA LEU A 153 -15.54 -18.89 11.77
C LEU A 153 -15.65 -20.01 10.72
N SER A 154 -15.97 -19.65 9.47
CA SER A 154 -15.90 -20.57 8.37
C SER A 154 -14.41 -20.75 8.10
N TYR A 155 -13.90 -21.90 8.49
CA TYR A 155 -12.65 -22.38 7.94
C TYR A 155 -12.88 -22.46 6.44
N PHE A 156 -12.12 -21.66 5.68
CA PHE A 156 -12.08 -21.80 4.23
C PHE A 156 -11.89 -23.28 3.90
N SER A 157 -12.69 -23.80 2.97
CA SER A 157 -12.48 -25.17 2.50
C SER A 157 -11.04 -25.32 1.98
N GLU A 158 -10.50 -26.53 2.00
CA GLU A 158 -9.13 -26.77 1.47
C GLU A 158 -8.98 -26.25 0.03
N GLU A 159 -10.06 -26.32 -0.76
CA GLU A 159 -10.13 -25.78 -2.12
C GLU A 159 -10.01 -24.25 -2.15
N GLN A 160 -10.75 -23.54 -1.29
CA GLN A 160 -10.67 -22.09 -1.15
C GLN A 160 -9.30 -21.64 -0.66
N VAL A 161 -8.69 -22.39 0.26
CA VAL A 161 -7.31 -22.12 0.72
C VAL A 161 -6.33 -22.29 -0.43
N GLN A 162 -6.45 -23.35 -1.23
CA GLN A 162 -5.59 -23.57 -2.38
C GLN A 162 -5.75 -22.49 -3.46
N GLU A 163 -6.98 -22.07 -3.74
CA GLU A 163 -7.27 -21.00 -4.70
C GLU A 163 -6.69 -19.66 -4.22
N ASN A 164 -6.92 -19.30 -2.96
CA ASN A 164 -6.34 -18.11 -2.34
C ASN A 164 -4.80 -18.13 -2.37
N ILE A 165 -4.17 -19.28 -2.14
CA ILE A 165 -2.72 -19.44 -2.25
C ILE A 165 -2.26 -19.27 -3.70
N LYS A 166 -2.97 -19.84 -4.68
CA LYS A 166 -2.65 -19.68 -6.11
C LYS A 166 -2.74 -18.21 -6.52
N GLU A 167 -3.82 -17.52 -6.14
CA GLU A 167 -3.98 -16.09 -6.40
C GLU A 167 -2.88 -15.26 -5.73
N ALA A 168 -2.58 -15.53 -4.45
CA ALA A 168 -1.54 -14.80 -3.73
C ALA A 168 -0.17 -15.01 -4.37
N LYS A 169 0.14 -16.23 -4.83
CA LYS A 169 1.37 -16.54 -5.58
C LYS A 169 1.43 -15.78 -6.91
N LEU A 170 0.32 -15.71 -7.65
CA LEU A 170 0.24 -14.99 -8.92
C LEU A 170 0.39 -13.47 -8.72
N LYS A 171 -0.28 -12.89 -7.71
CA LYS A 171 -0.13 -11.49 -7.33
C LYS A 171 1.31 -11.17 -6.88
N LEU A 172 1.95 -12.08 -6.15
CA LEU A 172 3.34 -11.91 -5.72
C LEU A 172 4.33 -12.00 -6.89
N SER A 173 4.16 -12.96 -7.81
CA SER A 173 5.03 -13.11 -8.97
C SER A 173 4.93 -11.90 -9.90
N GLN A 174 3.72 -11.36 -10.09
CA GLN A 174 3.49 -10.12 -10.83
C GLN A 174 4.22 -8.94 -10.18
N LYS A 175 4.08 -8.73 -8.86
CA LYS A 175 4.80 -7.67 -8.13
C LYS A 175 6.32 -7.81 -8.22
N LEU A 176 6.86 -9.03 -8.17
CA LEU A 176 8.29 -9.27 -8.32
C LEU A 176 8.77 -8.93 -9.74
N ARG A 177 7.98 -9.26 -10.77
CA ARG A 177 8.28 -8.92 -12.17
C ARG A 177 8.26 -7.41 -12.39
N GLU A 178 7.24 -6.71 -11.87
CA GLU A 178 7.16 -5.25 -11.92
C GLU A 178 8.33 -4.58 -11.19
N GLY A 179 8.72 -5.10 -10.03
CA GLY A 179 9.89 -4.64 -9.28
C GLY A 179 11.18 -4.78 -10.07
N ARG A 180 11.40 -5.94 -10.73
CA ARG A 180 12.57 -6.17 -11.59
C ARG A 180 12.57 -5.21 -12.79
N ASN A 181 11.43 -5.06 -13.47
CA ASN A 181 11.28 -4.14 -14.58
C ASN A 181 11.59 -2.69 -14.17
N LYS A 182 11.12 -2.25 -13.00
CA LYS A 182 11.41 -0.91 -12.47
C LYS A 182 12.90 -0.68 -12.24
N ILE A 183 13.62 -1.70 -11.75
CA ILE A 183 15.08 -1.62 -11.58
C ILE A 183 15.76 -1.47 -12.94
N LEU A 184 15.39 -2.28 -13.94
CA LEU A 184 15.94 -2.20 -15.30
C LEU A 184 15.66 -0.83 -15.95
N ILE A 185 14.44 -0.30 -15.78
CA ILE A 185 14.06 1.04 -16.27
C ILE A 185 14.96 2.13 -15.66
N ASN A 186 15.20 2.05 -14.36
CA ASN A 186 16.06 3.02 -13.68
C ASN A 186 17.53 2.88 -14.08
N GLN A 187 17.99 1.68 -14.41
CA GLN A 187 19.37 1.47 -14.86
C GLN A 187 19.58 2.03 -16.27
N GLN A 188 18.65 1.77 -17.19
CA GLN A 188 18.77 2.23 -18.58
C GLN A 188 18.47 3.71 -18.76
N SER A 189 17.73 4.37 -17.86
CA SER A 189 17.42 5.81 -17.99
C SER A 189 18.69 6.68 -18.06
N SER A 190 19.80 6.20 -17.48
CA SER A 190 21.12 6.82 -17.62
C SER A 190 21.70 6.78 -19.04
N ARG A 191 21.27 5.82 -19.87
CA ARG A 191 21.66 5.66 -21.29
C ARG A 191 20.81 6.52 -22.25
N LEU A 192 19.71 7.11 -21.78
CA LEU A 192 18.80 7.90 -22.63
C LEU A 192 19.51 9.07 -23.35
N PRO A 193 20.39 9.87 -22.70
CA PRO A 193 21.09 10.95 -23.39
C PRO A 193 21.96 10.43 -24.55
N GLU A 194 22.66 9.31 -24.35
CA GLU A 194 23.50 8.68 -25.37
C GLU A 194 22.67 8.20 -26.57
N LEU A 195 21.51 7.61 -26.32
CA LEU A 195 20.60 7.12 -27.37
C LEU A 195 19.91 8.26 -28.14
N VAL A 196 19.74 9.43 -27.52
CA VAL A 196 19.22 10.63 -28.21
C VAL A 196 20.27 11.21 -29.16
N GLU A 197 21.55 11.20 -28.77
CA GLU A 197 22.66 11.64 -29.60
C GLU A 197 22.98 10.62 -30.71
N ARG A 198 22.90 9.32 -30.41
CA ARG A 198 23.21 8.22 -31.33
C ARG A 198 22.07 7.20 -31.40
N PRO A 199 20.95 7.53 -32.07
CA PRO A 199 19.77 6.66 -32.16
C PRO A 199 20.03 5.33 -32.87
N GLU A 200 21.05 5.25 -33.70
CA GLU A 200 21.45 4.04 -34.44
C GLU A 200 21.84 2.88 -33.52
N THR A 201 22.33 3.18 -32.32
CA THR A 201 22.76 2.16 -31.34
C THR A 201 21.62 1.30 -30.80
N LEU A 202 20.37 1.75 -30.98
CA LEU A 202 19.17 1.01 -30.60
C LEU A 202 18.74 0.01 -31.71
N VAL A 203 19.24 0.16 -32.93
CA VAL A 203 18.91 -0.72 -34.06
C VAL A 203 19.60 -2.08 -33.87
N GLY A 204 18.86 -3.17 -34.10
CA GLY A 204 19.29 -4.55 -33.88
C GLY A 204 19.19 -5.01 -32.41
N LYS A 205 18.65 -4.18 -31.52
CA LYS A 205 18.42 -4.54 -30.11
C LYS A 205 17.05 -5.15 -29.89
N THR A 206 17.01 -6.12 -28.99
CA THR A 206 15.76 -6.66 -28.46
C THR A 206 15.23 -5.74 -27.36
N ILE A 207 13.95 -5.46 -27.40
CA ILE A 207 13.25 -4.60 -26.45
C ILE A 207 12.07 -5.32 -25.82
N ILE A 208 11.66 -4.87 -24.63
CA ILE A 208 10.39 -5.20 -24.01
C ILE A 208 9.59 -3.91 -23.93
N HIS A 209 8.44 -3.87 -24.58
CA HIS A 209 7.60 -2.68 -24.65
C HIS A 209 6.28 -2.92 -23.94
N LYS A 210 5.88 -1.96 -23.12
CA LYS A 210 4.67 -1.98 -22.30
C LYS A 210 3.51 -1.39 -23.10
N PHE A 211 2.47 -2.19 -23.27
CA PHE A 211 1.23 -1.78 -23.91
C PHE A 211 0.09 -1.79 -22.91
N LYS A 212 -0.86 -0.88 -23.13
CA LYS A 212 -2.16 -0.88 -22.47
C LYS A 212 -3.19 -1.19 -23.53
N GLU A 213 -3.92 -2.28 -23.34
CA GLU A 213 -4.95 -2.69 -24.29
C GLU A 213 -6.13 -1.71 -24.26
N VAL A 214 -6.69 -1.42 -25.43
CA VAL A 214 -7.76 -0.43 -25.57
C VAL A 214 -9.06 -1.01 -25.02
N GLY A 215 -9.52 -0.50 -23.88
CA GLY A 215 -10.77 -0.92 -23.24
C GLY A 215 -10.59 -1.78 -21.97
N SER A 216 -9.38 -2.26 -21.70
CA SER A 216 -9.03 -2.92 -20.43
C SER A 216 -8.02 -2.07 -19.65
N ASN A 217 -7.95 -2.26 -18.33
CA ASN A 217 -6.88 -1.68 -17.52
C ASN A 217 -5.67 -2.62 -17.40
N GLU A 218 -5.60 -3.62 -18.28
CA GLU A 218 -4.52 -4.60 -18.30
C GLU A 218 -3.29 -4.02 -19.00
N ILE A 219 -2.13 -4.29 -18.41
CA ILE A 219 -0.84 -3.83 -18.88
C ILE A 219 -0.01 -5.07 -19.22
N THR A 220 0.34 -5.18 -20.50
CA THR A 220 1.09 -6.32 -21.03
C THR A 220 2.44 -5.86 -21.57
N TRP A 221 3.46 -6.71 -21.39
CA TRP A 221 4.82 -6.44 -21.84
C TRP A 221 5.14 -7.38 -23.00
N TYR A 222 5.34 -6.82 -24.19
CA TYR A 222 5.67 -7.58 -25.40
C TYR A 222 7.16 -7.50 -25.70
N THR A 223 7.74 -8.61 -26.15
CA THR A 223 9.13 -8.64 -26.62
C THR A 223 9.14 -8.33 -28.11
N GLY A 224 9.99 -7.40 -28.52
CA GLY A 224 10.15 -7.03 -29.93
C GLY A 224 11.60 -6.74 -30.29
N GLU A 225 11.86 -6.61 -31.58
CA GLU A 225 13.18 -6.30 -32.15
C GLU A 225 13.12 -4.99 -32.94
N VAL A 226 14.10 -4.12 -32.69
CA VAL A 226 14.24 -2.84 -33.40
C VAL A 226 15.00 -3.07 -34.71
N LEU A 227 14.33 -2.90 -35.85
CA LEU A 227 14.92 -3.24 -37.15
C LEU A 227 15.64 -2.08 -37.82
N SER A 228 15.07 -0.88 -37.75
CA SER A 228 15.65 0.31 -38.40
C SER A 228 15.03 1.60 -37.88
N ILE A 229 15.69 2.73 -38.16
CA ILE A 229 15.14 4.06 -37.92
C ILE A 229 14.22 4.43 -39.08
N HIS A 230 12.95 4.72 -38.78
CA HIS A 230 12.00 5.22 -39.76
C HIS A 230 12.17 6.73 -40.00
N LYS A 231 12.33 7.49 -38.91
CA LYS A 231 12.53 8.94 -38.97
C LYS A 231 13.34 9.41 -37.77
N ALA A 232 14.53 9.95 -38.01
CA ALA A 232 15.36 10.58 -36.99
C ALA A 232 14.83 11.97 -36.63
N ASN A 233 14.52 12.19 -35.36
CA ASN A 233 14.06 13.49 -34.84
C ASN A 233 14.36 13.63 -33.35
N GLY A 234 15.63 13.48 -32.95
CA GLY A 234 16.06 13.52 -31.55
C GLY A 234 15.25 12.57 -30.69
N ARG A 235 14.55 13.10 -29.67
CA ARG A 235 13.68 12.32 -28.76
C ARG A 235 12.43 11.73 -29.43
N LEU A 236 11.98 12.31 -30.53
CA LEU A 236 10.81 11.85 -31.30
C LEU A 236 11.21 10.92 -32.44
N THR A 237 12.43 10.37 -32.41
CA THR A 237 12.90 9.40 -33.39
C THR A 237 11.97 8.19 -33.40
N LYS A 238 11.41 7.88 -34.57
CA LYS A 238 10.54 6.73 -34.78
C LYS A 238 11.34 5.55 -35.29
N TYR A 239 11.12 4.39 -34.68
CA TYR A 239 11.76 3.13 -35.04
C TYR A 239 10.75 2.16 -35.62
N ASN A 240 11.20 1.34 -36.57
CA ASN A 240 10.48 0.18 -37.05
C ASN A 240 10.76 -0.99 -36.11
N VAL A 241 9.71 -1.53 -35.49
CA VAL A 241 9.78 -2.62 -34.52
C VAL A 241 8.95 -3.79 -35.01
N ARG A 242 9.47 -5.00 -34.85
CA ARG A 242 8.74 -6.24 -35.07
C ARG A 242 8.53 -6.95 -33.74
N TYR A 243 7.28 -7.30 -33.44
CA TYR A 243 6.94 -8.19 -32.33
C TYR A 243 6.70 -9.60 -32.87
N GLU A 244 6.80 -10.61 -32.01
CA GLU A 244 6.83 -12.05 -32.42
C GLU A 244 5.67 -12.47 -33.35
N ASP A 245 4.48 -11.84 -33.22
CA ASP A 245 3.28 -12.19 -33.99
C ASP A 245 2.62 -11.00 -34.73
N GLU A 246 3.31 -9.87 -34.88
CA GLU A 246 2.71 -8.65 -35.46
C GLU A 246 3.46 -8.09 -36.68
N GLU A 247 2.72 -7.33 -37.49
CA GLU A 247 3.27 -6.50 -38.56
C GLU A 247 4.25 -5.46 -38.03
N LEU A 248 5.05 -4.92 -38.95
CA LEU A 248 6.06 -3.92 -38.65
C LEU A 248 5.42 -2.61 -38.16
N ASN A 249 5.58 -2.34 -36.87
CA ASN A 249 4.98 -1.20 -36.20
C ASN A 249 6.00 -0.07 -35.99
N ARG A 250 5.50 1.17 -35.86
CA ARG A 250 6.33 2.38 -35.76
C ARG A 250 6.11 3.11 -34.45
N PHE A 251 7.15 3.16 -33.61
CA PHE A 251 7.04 3.75 -32.26
C PHE A 251 8.15 4.77 -31.97
N PRO A 252 7.85 5.84 -31.22
CA PRO A 252 8.85 6.78 -30.71
C PRO A 252 9.53 6.22 -29.45
N LEU A 253 10.32 5.16 -29.61
CA LEU A 253 10.87 4.35 -28.53
C LEU A 253 11.65 5.14 -27.46
N LEU A 254 12.33 6.23 -27.84
CA LEU A 254 13.06 7.06 -26.87
C LEU A 254 12.12 7.81 -25.92
N THR A 255 10.94 8.19 -26.40
CA THR A 255 9.89 8.78 -25.55
C THR A 255 9.29 7.72 -24.63
N ASP A 256 9.10 6.49 -25.12
CA ASP A 256 8.58 5.37 -24.33
C ASP A 256 9.59 4.93 -23.26
N MET A 257 10.89 5.02 -23.55
CA MET A 257 11.97 4.82 -22.59
C MET A 257 11.98 5.89 -21.49
N GLU A 258 11.76 7.17 -21.83
CA GLU A 258 11.66 8.27 -20.86
C GLU A 258 10.47 8.08 -19.91
N LYS A 259 9.34 7.56 -20.42
CA LYS A 259 8.14 7.24 -19.62
C LYS A 259 8.27 5.96 -18.80
N GLY A 260 9.31 5.16 -19.02
CA GLY A 260 9.50 3.87 -18.38
C GLY A 260 8.59 2.77 -18.94
N ASP A 261 8.14 2.92 -20.18
CA ASP A 261 7.32 1.95 -20.89
C ASP A 261 8.15 1.03 -21.80
N LEU A 262 9.44 1.31 -22.00
CA LEU A 262 10.36 0.48 -22.77
C LEU A 262 11.47 -0.09 -21.89
N ILE A 263 11.96 -1.31 -22.15
CA ILE A 263 13.16 -1.92 -21.57
C ILE A 263 14.04 -2.47 -22.69
N ILE A 264 15.34 -2.16 -22.71
CA ILE A 264 16.30 -2.74 -23.65
C ILE A 264 16.88 -4.03 -23.04
N LYS A 265 16.80 -5.16 -23.75
CA LYS A 265 17.53 -6.38 -23.41
C LYS A 265 18.92 -6.31 -24.03
N ASP A 266 19.95 -6.48 -23.21
CA ASP A 266 21.34 -6.59 -23.68
C ASP A 266 21.62 -7.92 -24.38
#